data_AF-A7SVY2-F1
#
_entry.id   AF-A7SVY2-F1
#
_cell.length_a   1.000
_cell.length_b   1.000
_cell.length_c   1.000
_cell.angle_alpha   90.00
_cell.angle_beta   90.00
_cell.angle_gamma   90.00
#
_symmetry.space_group_name_H-M   'P 1'
#
loop_
_entity.id
_entity.type
_entity.pdbx_description
1 polymer ?
#
loop_
_entity_poly.entity_id
_entity_poly.type
_entity_poly.pdbx_seq_one_letter_code
_entity_poly.pdbx_strand_id
1 'polypeptide(L)'
;SAFTLVAIAMERYYAFVHPCGHQLTKRRLTMIIAGSWIYAIVTNIPLFIVVGYENHGDEFNCPEKWSNQTIRKLYTVGVFVLFGVIPIVMMTILYLRVIKVLWEPNILPTQEEIVKKRRKATKMMLVVTVLYFVCRLPNVILYMLWPYKDFYGSFRVSYVISIILVGLNSTMNPFVYSLHSSRFKEDY
;
A
#
# COMPACT_ATOMS: atom_id res chain seq x y z
N SER A 1 3.90 -3.78 -4.32
CA SER A 1 2.85 -2.73 -4.41
C SER A 1 2.80 -1.82 -3.18
N ALA A 2 2.54 -2.30 -1.96
CA ALA A 2 2.43 -1.41 -0.78
C ALA A 2 3.77 -0.73 -0.38
N PHE A 3 4.89 -1.47 -0.36
CA PHE A 3 6.20 -0.90 0.00
C PHE A 3 6.74 0.12 -0.97
N THR A 4 6.56 -0.13 -2.27
CA THR A 4 6.92 0.83 -3.30
C THR A 4 6.07 2.09 -3.17
N LEU A 5 4.76 1.97 -2.89
CA LEU A 5 3.91 3.13 -2.59
C LEU A 5 4.39 3.91 -1.36
N VAL A 6 4.75 3.22 -0.27
CA VAL A 6 5.26 3.85 0.95
C VAL A 6 6.65 4.49 0.74
N ALA A 7 7.54 3.85 -0.01
CA ALA A 7 8.85 4.40 -0.33
C ALA A 7 8.74 5.67 -1.18
N ILE A 8 7.88 5.65 -2.21
CA ILE A 8 7.63 6.82 -3.06
C ILE A 8 6.94 7.92 -2.25
N ALA A 9 6.00 7.57 -1.36
CA ALA A 9 5.39 8.51 -0.42
C ALA A 9 6.40 9.19 0.51
N MET A 10 7.30 8.39 1.09
CA MET A 10 8.35 8.87 1.98
C MET A 10 9.35 9.76 1.24
N GLU A 11 9.74 9.39 0.02
CA GLU A 11 10.58 10.21 -0.85
C GLU A 11 9.94 11.58 -1.13
N ARG A 12 8.64 11.59 -1.44
CA ARG A 12 7.90 12.85 -1.65
C ARG A 12 7.74 13.66 -0.38
N TYR A 13 7.57 13.04 0.78
CA TYR A 13 7.54 13.73 2.06
C TYR A 13 8.87 14.43 2.37
N TYR A 14 10.00 13.74 2.22
CA TYR A 14 11.32 14.33 2.48
C TYR A 14 11.66 15.45 1.50
N ALA A 15 11.32 15.29 0.22
CA ALA A 15 11.45 16.35 -0.77
C ALA A 15 10.52 17.57 -0.50
N PHE A 16 9.45 17.38 0.27
CA PHE A 16 8.52 18.43 0.65
C PHE A 16 9.02 19.25 1.85
N VAL A 17 9.51 18.57 2.89
CA VAL A 17 9.90 19.19 4.17
C VAL A 17 11.30 19.82 4.12
N HIS A 18 12.21 19.32 3.27
CA HIS A 18 13.57 19.86 3.15
C HIS A 18 13.86 20.33 1.71
N PRO A 19 13.51 21.59 1.36
CA PRO A 19 13.67 22.11 -0.01
C PRO A 19 15.14 22.18 -0.49
N CYS A 20 16.13 22.18 0.41
CA CYS A 20 17.56 22.30 0.06
C CYS A 20 18.52 21.34 0.79
N GLY A 21 18.07 20.22 1.39
CA GLY A 21 19.00 19.46 2.23
C GLY A 21 18.59 18.05 2.65
N HIS A 22 18.25 17.19 1.70
CA HIS A 22 18.63 15.76 1.68
C HIS A 22 17.91 15.10 0.50
N GLN A 23 18.53 15.11 -0.68
CA GLN A 23 18.16 14.10 -1.67
C GLN A 23 18.47 12.74 -1.04
N LEU A 24 17.52 11.80 -1.13
CA LEU A 24 17.74 10.41 -0.72
C LEU A 24 18.97 9.91 -1.47
N THR A 25 20.08 9.77 -0.73
CA THR A 25 21.33 9.30 -1.31
C THR A 25 21.08 7.94 -1.93
N LYS A 26 21.67 7.65 -3.09
CA LYS A 26 21.54 6.34 -3.76
C LYS A 26 21.73 5.18 -2.76
N ARG A 27 22.72 5.31 -1.85
CA ARG A 27 22.97 4.37 -0.75
C ARG A 27 21.77 4.19 0.20
N ARG A 28 21.11 5.28 0.62
CA ARG A 28 19.90 5.22 1.47
C ARG A 28 18.71 4.63 0.73
N LEU A 29 18.54 4.96 -0.55
CA LEU A 29 17.50 4.37 -1.39
C LEU A 29 17.71 2.86 -1.56
N THR A 30 18.94 2.41 -1.86
CA THR A 30 19.29 0.99 -1.94
C THR A 30 19.04 0.26 -0.63
N MET A 31 19.38 0.87 0.52
CA MET A 31 19.08 0.30 1.84
C MET A 31 17.57 0.18 2.11
N ILE A 32 16.78 1.19 1.74
CA ILE A 32 15.31 1.14 1.88
C ILE A 32 14.71 0.05 0.99
N ILE A 33 15.17 -0.06 -0.24
CA ILE A 33 14.73 -1.11 -1.17
C ILE A 33 15.09 -2.49 -0.61
N ALA A 34 16.36 -2.71 -0.23
CA ALA A 34 16.81 -3.97 0.33
C ALA A 34 16.06 -4.34 1.63
N GLY A 35 15.86 -3.36 2.53
CA GLY A 35 15.06 -3.51 3.73
C GLY A 35 13.60 -3.85 3.44
N SER A 36 13.01 -3.23 2.41
CA SER A 36 11.63 -3.54 2.00
C SER A 36 11.49 -4.96 1.46
N TRP A 37 12.50 -5.48 0.75
CA TRP A 37 12.53 -6.85 0.27
C TRP A 37 12.66 -7.85 1.41
N ILE A 38 13.59 -7.62 2.35
CA ILE A 38 13.75 -8.45 3.54
C ILE A 38 12.45 -8.47 4.34
N TYR A 39 11.85 -7.32 4.57
CA TYR A 39 10.62 -7.21 5.33
C TYR A 39 9.41 -7.82 4.60
N ALA A 40 9.34 -7.72 3.27
CA ALA A 40 8.35 -8.43 2.46
C ALA A 40 8.53 -9.96 2.55
N ILE A 41 9.75 -10.46 2.52
CA ILE A 41 10.05 -11.88 2.71
C ILE A 41 9.60 -12.31 4.11
N VAL A 42 10.05 -11.61 5.16
CA VAL A 42 9.70 -11.92 6.56
C VAL A 42 8.19 -11.94 6.78
N THR A 43 7.46 -10.97 6.23
CA THR A 43 6.01 -10.94 6.36
C THR A 43 5.32 -12.07 5.58
N ASN A 44 5.85 -12.54 4.46
CA ASN A 44 5.24 -13.64 3.68
C ASN A 44 5.69 -15.05 4.12
N ILE A 45 6.80 -15.20 4.86
CA ILE A 45 7.29 -16.50 5.35
C ILE A 45 6.20 -17.31 6.08
N PRO A 46 5.42 -16.74 7.02
CA PRO A 46 4.37 -17.49 7.71
C PRO A 46 3.33 -18.06 6.74
N LEU A 47 3.00 -17.33 5.67
CA LEU A 47 2.07 -17.79 4.65
C LEU A 47 2.62 -18.98 3.87
N PHE A 48 3.92 -18.96 3.52
CA PHE A 48 4.59 -20.06 2.83
C PHE A 48 4.66 -21.34 3.65
N ILE A 49 4.81 -21.23 4.96
CA ILE A 49 4.88 -22.40 5.86
C ILE A 49 3.49 -23.02 6.07
N VAL A 50 2.46 -22.18 6.09
CA VAL A 50 1.10 -22.59 6.46
C VAL A 50 0.30 -23.15 5.28
N VAL A 51 0.62 -22.76 4.04
CA VAL A 51 -0.02 -23.34 2.85
C VAL A 51 0.47 -24.78 2.67
N GLY A 52 -0.45 -25.74 2.77
CA GLY A 52 -0.18 -27.15 2.52
C GLY A 52 -0.82 -27.62 1.22
N TYR A 53 -0.24 -28.64 0.60
CA TYR A 53 -0.86 -29.38 -0.51
C TYR A 53 -1.76 -30.49 0.06
N GLU A 54 -3.02 -30.54 -0.36
CA GLU A 54 -3.96 -31.58 0.04
C GLU A 54 -4.64 -32.16 -1.20
N ASN A 55 -4.53 -33.48 -1.37
CA ASN A 55 -5.08 -34.20 -2.51
C ASN A 55 -6.37 -34.93 -2.09
N HIS A 56 -7.51 -34.45 -2.58
CA HIS A 56 -8.81 -35.12 -2.43
C HIS A 56 -9.24 -35.75 -3.76
N GLY A 57 -8.41 -36.65 -4.31
CA GLY A 57 -8.74 -37.43 -5.51
C GLY A 57 -8.80 -36.56 -6.78
N ASP A 58 -9.99 -36.07 -7.13
CA ASP A 58 -10.25 -35.24 -8.31
C ASP A 58 -10.19 -33.73 -8.04
N GLU A 59 -10.13 -33.30 -6.76
CA GLU A 59 -10.03 -31.89 -6.40
C GLU A 59 -8.69 -31.58 -5.71
N PHE A 60 -7.88 -30.74 -6.36
CA PHE A 60 -6.62 -30.24 -5.83
C PHE A 60 -6.85 -28.93 -5.08
N ASN A 61 -6.58 -28.92 -3.78
CA ASN A 61 -6.72 -27.72 -2.95
C ASN A 61 -5.41 -27.42 -2.21
N CYS A 62 -5.10 -26.12 -2.05
CA CYS A 62 -3.97 -25.64 -1.27
C CYS A 62 -4.47 -24.86 -0.03
N PRO A 63 -5.03 -25.54 0.98
CA PRO A 63 -5.57 -24.86 2.15
C PRO A 63 -4.46 -24.32 3.05
N GLU A 64 -4.74 -23.18 3.67
CA GLU A 64 -3.90 -22.60 4.71
C GLU A 64 -4.14 -23.31 6.05
N LYS A 65 -3.20 -24.14 6.48
CA LYS A 65 -3.25 -24.96 7.70
C LYS A 65 -2.73 -24.20 8.92
N TRP A 66 -3.44 -23.15 9.32
CA TRP A 66 -3.08 -22.37 10.50
C TRP A 66 -3.26 -23.19 11.78
N SER A 67 -2.25 -23.24 12.64
CA SER A 67 -2.29 -23.96 13.92
C SER A 67 -3.36 -23.41 14.88
N ASN A 68 -3.67 -22.12 14.78
CA ASN A 68 -4.72 -21.48 15.56
C ASN A 68 -5.40 -20.36 14.75
N GLN A 69 -6.73 -20.32 14.78
CA GLN A 69 -7.54 -19.28 14.15
C GLN A 69 -7.20 -17.87 14.67
N THR A 70 -6.77 -17.76 15.92
CA THR A 70 -6.35 -16.48 16.54
C THR A 70 -5.09 -15.93 15.87
N ILE A 71 -4.11 -16.80 15.60
CA ILE A 71 -2.84 -16.40 14.95
C ILE A 71 -3.13 -15.95 13.52
N ARG A 72 -3.98 -16.69 12.80
CA ARG A 72 -4.43 -16.32 11.46
C ARG A 72 -5.05 -14.92 11.42
N LYS A 73 -6.02 -14.66 12.31
CA LYS A 73 -6.69 -13.35 12.42
C LYS A 73 -5.71 -12.23 12.75
N LEU A 74 -4.84 -12.45 13.73
CA LEU A 74 -3.85 -11.47 14.17
C LEU A 74 -2.88 -11.12 13.03
N TYR A 75 -2.41 -12.12 12.28
CA TYR A 75 -1.58 -11.92 11.11
C TYR A 75 -2.29 -11.10 10.03
N THR A 76 -3.51 -11.48 9.65
CA THR A 76 -4.29 -10.76 8.62
C THR A 76 -4.57 -9.30 9.00
N VAL A 77 -5.00 -9.05 10.25
CA VAL A 77 -5.26 -7.69 10.74
C VAL A 77 -3.97 -6.89 10.84
N GLY A 78 -2.88 -7.49 11.31
CA GLY A 78 -1.57 -6.83 11.41
C GLY A 78 -1.07 -6.36 10.04
N VAL A 79 -1.13 -7.22 9.03
CA VAL A 79 -0.80 -6.89 7.63
C VAL A 79 -1.68 -5.74 7.12
N PHE A 80 -2.98 -5.77 7.39
CA PHE A 80 -3.90 -4.72 6.95
C PHE A 80 -3.64 -3.36 7.62
N VAL A 81 -3.38 -3.34 8.93
CA VAL A 81 -3.05 -2.10 9.66
C VAL A 81 -1.74 -1.51 9.15
N LEU A 82 -0.74 -2.36 8.98
CA LEU A 82 0.60 -1.91 8.62
C LEU A 82 0.69 -1.41 7.17
N PHE A 83 -0.01 -2.06 6.23
CA PHE A 83 -0.02 -1.65 4.82
C PHE A 83 -1.18 -0.76 4.40
N GLY A 84 -2.19 -0.59 5.25
CA GLY A 84 -3.38 0.22 4.98
C GLY A 84 -3.47 1.44 5.88
N VAL A 85 -3.67 1.24 7.18
CA VAL A 85 -4.00 2.31 8.13
C VAL A 85 -2.82 3.27 8.33
N ILE A 86 -1.62 2.74 8.59
CA ILE A 86 -0.43 3.58 8.84
C ILE A 86 -0.12 4.52 7.65
N PRO A 87 -0.09 4.03 6.39
CA PRO A 87 0.09 4.90 5.23
C PRO A 87 -0.95 6.02 5.11
N ILE A 88 -2.23 5.75 5.40
CA ILE A 88 -3.30 6.77 5.34
C ILE A 88 -3.05 7.86 6.38
N VAL A 89 -2.77 7.47 7.63
CA VAL A 89 -2.50 8.42 8.72
C VAL A 89 -1.32 9.32 8.37
N MET A 90 -0.23 8.72 7.88
CA MET A 90 0.94 9.46 7.41
C MET A 90 0.55 10.48 6.34
N MET A 91 -0.16 10.05 5.28
CA MET A 91 -0.58 10.93 4.16
C MET A 91 -1.48 12.08 4.59
N THR A 92 -2.43 11.82 5.49
CA THR A 92 -3.33 12.85 6.03
C THR A 92 -2.54 13.93 6.76
N ILE A 93 -1.57 13.54 7.60
CA ILE A 93 -0.69 14.49 8.29
C ILE A 93 0.08 15.36 7.28
N LEU A 94 0.57 14.78 6.18
CA LEU A 94 1.30 15.53 5.15
C LEU A 94 0.41 16.58 4.49
N TYR A 95 -0.80 16.19 4.10
CA TYR A 95 -1.76 17.09 3.45
C TYR A 95 -2.15 18.25 4.37
N LEU A 96 -2.36 17.97 5.67
CA LEU A 96 -2.64 19.01 6.68
C LEU A 96 -1.45 19.98 6.81
N ARG A 97 -0.21 19.50 6.78
CA ARG A 97 0.98 20.37 6.78
C ARG A 97 1.07 21.23 5.51
N VAL A 98 0.74 20.66 4.34
CA VAL A 98 0.72 21.40 3.07
C VAL A 98 -0.34 22.51 3.08
N ILE A 99 -1.55 22.23 3.58
CA ILE A 99 -2.60 23.23 3.71
C ILE A 99 -2.18 24.37 4.65
N LYS A 100 -1.54 24.04 5.78
CA LYS A 100 -1.05 25.05 6.73
C LYS A 100 -0.04 26.00 6.07
N VAL A 101 0.92 25.47 5.33
CA VAL A 101 1.90 26.29 4.58
C VAL A 101 1.23 27.14 3.50
N LEU A 102 0.21 26.61 2.82
CA LEU A 102 -0.55 27.33 1.79
C LEU A 102 -1.40 28.49 2.34
N TRP A 103 -1.80 28.42 3.61
CA TRP A 103 -2.59 29.47 4.25
C TRP A 103 -1.69 30.60 4.79
N GLU A 104 -0.37 30.41 4.81
CA GLU A 104 0.56 31.44 5.26
C GLU A 104 0.73 32.50 4.16
N PRO A 105 0.49 33.80 4.43
CA PRO A 105 0.45 34.86 3.42
C PRO A 105 1.82 35.20 2.79
N ASN A 106 2.90 34.50 3.14
CA ASN A 106 4.28 34.78 2.73
C ASN A 106 4.80 33.89 1.59
N ILE A 107 3.93 33.21 0.83
CA ILE A 107 4.37 32.35 -0.27
C ILE A 107 4.81 33.21 -1.46
N LEU A 108 6.12 33.21 -1.74
CA LEU A 108 6.68 33.79 -2.95
C LEU A 108 6.05 33.14 -4.19
N PRO A 109 5.68 33.92 -5.23
CA PRO A 109 5.04 33.40 -6.45
C PRO A 109 5.88 32.32 -7.16
N THR A 110 7.21 32.37 -7.01
CA THR A 110 8.17 31.39 -7.54
C THR A 110 8.04 30.00 -6.90
N GLN A 111 7.40 29.86 -5.74
CA GLN A 111 7.18 28.56 -5.07
C GLN A 111 5.77 28.01 -5.26
N GLU A 112 4.82 28.80 -5.76
CA GLU A 112 3.42 28.40 -5.88
C GLU A 112 3.22 27.22 -6.84
N GLU A 113 3.90 27.23 -7.99
CA GLU A 113 3.85 26.13 -8.96
C GLU A 113 4.43 24.83 -8.42
N ILE A 114 5.54 24.92 -7.68
CA ILE A 114 6.19 23.77 -7.02
C ILE A 114 5.25 23.18 -5.98
N VAL A 115 4.58 24.03 -5.19
CA VAL A 115 3.60 23.60 -4.18
C VAL A 115 2.37 22.97 -4.84
N LYS A 116 1.84 23.53 -5.94
CA LYS A 116 0.73 22.94 -6.70
C LYS A 116 1.08 21.56 -7.28
N LYS A 117 2.24 21.42 -7.94
CA LYS A 117 2.74 20.13 -8.46
C LYS A 117 2.86 19.09 -7.32
N ARG A 118 3.40 19.50 -6.17
CA ARG A 118 3.54 18.64 -4.98
C ARG A 118 2.20 18.23 -4.37
N ARG A 119 1.25 19.16 -4.22
CA ARG A 119 -0.12 18.88 -3.73
C ARG A 119 -0.83 17.87 -4.60
N LYS A 120 -0.73 17.99 -5.93
CA LYS A 120 -1.31 17.04 -6.88
C LYS A 120 -0.74 15.63 -6.69
N ALA A 121 0.58 15.52 -6.51
CA ALA A 121 1.24 14.24 -6.24
C ALA A 121 0.79 13.61 -4.91
N THR A 122 0.75 14.37 -3.81
CA THR A 122 0.29 13.87 -2.50
C THR A 122 -1.18 13.48 -2.52
N LYS A 123 -2.05 14.28 -3.15
CA LYS A 123 -3.48 13.94 -3.32
C LYS A 123 -3.64 12.64 -4.10
N MET A 124 -2.87 12.44 -5.16
CA MET A 124 -2.91 11.20 -5.93
C MET A 124 -2.43 10.00 -5.11
N MET A 125 -1.36 10.14 -4.32
CA MET A 125 -0.91 9.08 -3.43
C MET A 125 -1.97 8.68 -2.39
N LEU A 126 -2.63 9.67 -1.78
CA LEU A 126 -3.75 9.43 -0.88
C LEU A 126 -4.87 8.64 -1.58
N VAL A 127 -5.26 9.03 -2.79
CA VAL A 127 -6.27 8.33 -3.58
C VAL A 127 -5.86 6.88 -3.83
N VAL A 128 -4.60 6.63 -4.23
CA VAL A 128 -4.09 5.27 -4.44
C VAL A 128 -4.10 4.45 -3.15
N THR A 129 -3.75 5.05 -2.00
CA THR A 129 -3.78 4.36 -0.69
C THR A 129 -5.22 4.05 -0.23
N VAL A 130 -6.16 4.98 -0.42
CA VAL A 130 -7.58 4.76 -0.10
C VAL A 130 -8.16 3.66 -0.99
N LEU A 131 -7.85 3.68 -2.29
CA LEU A 131 -8.28 2.63 -3.22
C LEU A 131 -7.66 1.28 -2.85
N TYR A 132 -6.38 1.24 -2.48
CA TYR A 132 -5.74 0.03 -1.94
C TYR A 132 -6.57 -0.54 -0.77
N PHE A 133 -6.98 0.31 0.17
CA PHE A 133 -7.75 -0.09 1.35
C PHE A 133 -9.17 -0.56 1.00
N VAL A 134 -9.90 0.19 0.19
CA VAL A 134 -11.27 -0.17 -0.25
C VAL A 134 -11.26 -1.48 -1.04
N CYS A 135 -10.25 -1.71 -1.88
CA CYS A 135 -10.13 -2.96 -2.63
C CYS A 135 -9.68 -4.15 -1.76
N ARG A 136 -8.94 -3.91 -0.66
CA ARG A 136 -8.45 -4.97 0.24
C ARG A 136 -9.42 -5.31 1.37
N LEU A 137 -10.24 -4.35 1.81
CA LEU A 137 -11.21 -4.50 2.89
C LEU A 137 -12.15 -5.70 2.72
N PRO A 138 -12.82 -5.88 1.55
CA PRO A 138 -13.72 -7.01 1.33
C PRO A 138 -12.99 -8.35 1.50
N ASN A 139 -11.76 -8.44 1.00
CA ASN A 139 -10.93 -9.62 1.14
C ASN A 139 -10.62 -9.92 2.62
N VAL A 140 -10.23 -8.91 3.41
CA VAL A 140 -9.96 -9.08 4.85
C VAL A 140 -11.21 -9.51 5.62
N ILE A 141 -12.36 -8.89 5.33
CA ILE A 141 -13.65 -9.22 5.98
C ILE A 141 -14.07 -10.64 5.64
N LEU A 142 -14.05 -11.03 4.36
CA LEU A 142 -14.41 -12.38 3.94
C LEU A 142 -13.43 -13.41 4.51
N TYR A 143 -12.14 -13.11 4.53
CA TYR A 143 -11.13 -13.99 5.09
C TYR A 143 -11.33 -14.20 6.61
N MET A 144 -11.78 -13.17 7.34
CA MET A 144 -12.20 -13.26 8.75
C MET A 144 -13.48 -14.10 8.93
N LEU A 145 -14.42 -14.01 7.98
CA LEU A 145 -15.68 -14.75 7.96
C LEU A 145 -15.54 -16.19 7.45
N TRP A 146 -14.38 -16.58 6.91
CA TRP A 146 -14.09 -17.93 6.41
C TRP A 146 -14.48 -19.08 7.36
N PRO A 147 -14.27 -19.01 8.69
CA PRO A 147 -14.70 -20.07 9.61
C PRO A 147 -16.21 -20.28 9.65
N TYR A 148 -16.98 -19.28 9.23
CA TYR A 148 -18.45 -19.28 9.23
C TYR A 148 -19.02 -19.45 7.81
N LYS A 149 -18.19 -19.85 6.84
CA LYS A 149 -18.59 -19.97 5.43
C LYS A 149 -19.84 -20.83 5.22
N ASP A 150 -20.07 -21.83 6.07
CA ASP A 150 -21.20 -22.76 5.96
C ASP A 150 -22.54 -22.10 6.35
N PHE A 151 -22.51 -20.96 7.06
CA PHE A 151 -23.69 -20.14 7.37
C PHE A 151 -24.03 -19.13 6.27
N TYR A 152 -23.10 -18.83 5.37
CA TYR A 152 -23.26 -17.80 4.33
C TYR A 152 -23.10 -18.46 2.96
N GLY A 153 -24.20 -18.89 2.32
CA GLY A 153 -24.18 -19.68 1.08
C GLY A 153 -23.11 -19.30 0.04
N SER A 154 -23.27 -18.20 -0.71
CA SER A 154 -22.41 -17.82 -1.86
C SER A 154 -21.01 -17.29 -1.50
N PHE A 155 -20.43 -17.75 -0.38
CA PHE A 155 -19.14 -17.31 0.14
C PHE A 155 -17.98 -17.49 -0.87
N ARG A 156 -18.00 -18.57 -1.67
CA ARG A 156 -16.99 -18.83 -2.71
C ARG A 156 -16.98 -17.73 -3.79
N VAL A 157 -18.14 -17.28 -4.25
CA VAL A 157 -18.25 -16.24 -5.28
C VAL A 157 -17.77 -14.90 -4.74
N SER A 158 -18.23 -14.50 -3.54
CA SER A 158 -17.79 -13.27 -2.88
C SER A 158 -16.28 -13.25 -2.62
N TYR A 159 -15.70 -14.40 -2.25
CA TYR A 159 -14.26 -14.53 -2.03
C TYR A 159 -13.46 -14.37 -3.33
N VAL A 160 -13.89 -15.01 -4.42
CA VAL A 160 -13.26 -14.85 -5.74
C VAL A 160 -13.32 -13.40 -6.23
N ILE A 161 -14.48 -12.74 -6.09
CA ILE A 161 -14.61 -11.32 -6.43
C ILE A 161 -13.63 -10.47 -5.62
N SER A 162 -13.47 -10.75 -4.33
CA SER A 162 -12.54 -10.03 -3.47
C SER A 162 -11.07 -10.27 -3.84
N ILE A 163 -10.72 -11.47 -4.32
CA ILE A 163 -9.38 -11.74 -4.88
C ILE A 163 -9.15 -10.91 -6.14
N ILE A 164 -10.14 -10.85 -7.04
CA ILE A 164 -10.05 -10.04 -8.27
C ILE A 164 -9.87 -8.56 -7.91
N LEU A 165 -10.62 -8.06 -6.94
CA LEU A 165 -10.52 -6.69 -6.42
C LEU A 165 -9.12 -6.39 -5.86
N VAL A 166 -8.52 -7.36 -5.16
CA VAL A 166 -7.14 -7.28 -4.70
C VAL A 166 -6.15 -7.31 -5.87
N GLY A 167 -6.41 -8.08 -6.93
CA GLY A 167 -5.59 -8.11 -8.14
C GLY A 167 -5.56 -6.78 -8.89
N LEU A 168 -6.69 -6.06 -8.94
CA LEU A 168 -6.80 -4.71 -9.53
C LEU A 168 -5.93 -3.67 -8.81
N ASN A 169 -5.49 -3.94 -7.58
CA ASN A 169 -4.51 -3.10 -6.89
C ASN A 169 -3.16 -3.05 -7.64
N SER A 170 -2.79 -4.12 -8.34
CA SER A 170 -1.54 -4.18 -9.13
C SER A 170 -1.62 -3.35 -10.41
N THR A 171 -2.81 -3.13 -10.97
CA THR A 171 -3.01 -2.24 -12.14
C THR A 171 -2.97 -0.76 -11.77
N MET A 172 -2.85 -0.43 -10.47
CA MET A 172 -2.63 0.94 -10.01
C MET A 172 -1.16 1.39 -10.10
N ASN A 173 -0.22 0.43 -10.25
CA ASN A 173 1.22 0.74 -10.33
C ASN A 173 1.59 1.66 -11.52
N PRO A 174 1.09 1.47 -12.76
CA PRO A 174 1.36 2.36 -13.90
C PRO A 174 0.99 3.82 -13.67
N PHE A 175 -0.05 4.10 -12.88
CA PHE A 175 -0.46 5.47 -12.53
C PHE A 175 0.56 6.14 -11.61
N VAL A 176 1.15 5.39 -10.68
CA VAL A 176 2.25 5.87 -9.84
C VAL A 176 3.49 6.15 -10.67
N TYR A 177 3.79 5.29 -11.66
CA TYR A 177 4.94 5.47 -12.55
C TYR A 177 4.76 6.60 -13.57
N SER A 178 3.56 6.82 -14.10
CA SER A 178 3.28 7.92 -15.04
C SER A 178 3.43 9.30 -14.38
N LEU A 179 3.15 9.40 -13.08
CA LEU A 179 3.49 10.59 -12.31
C LEU A 179 5.01 10.81 -12.22
N HIS A 180 5.78 9.73 -12.08
CA HIS A 180 7.23 9.82 -11.99
C HIS A 180 7.86 10.23 -13.32
N SER A 181 7.33 9.73 -14.44
CA SER A 181 7.84 10.08 -15.79
C SER A 181 7.47 11.51 -16.22
N SER A 182 6.38 12.09 -15.71
CA SER A 182 6.05 13.50 -15.96
C SER A 182 7.09 14.49 -15.38
N ARG A 183 7.96 14.04 -14.46
CA ARG A 183 9.14 14.78 -13.98
C ARG A 183 10.38 14.62 -14.87
N PHE A 184 10.38 13.65 -15.78
CA PHE A 184 11.51 13.34 -16.67
C PHE A 184 11.36 14.00 -18.05
N LYS A 185 10.14 14.47 -18.39
CA LYS A 185 9.86 15.21 -19.63
C LYS A 185 10.26 16.69 -19.59
N GLU A 186 10.78 17.20 -18.47
CA GLU A 186 11.33 18.57 -18.35
C GLU A 186 12.87 18.60 -18.47
N ASP A 187 13.55 17.44 -18.56
CA ASP A 187 15.02 17.33 -18.69
C ASP A 187 15.48 16.88 -20.10
N TYR A 188 14.61 16.92 -21.11
CA TYR A 188 14.94 16.73 -22.53
C TYR A 188 14.23 17.75 -23.41
#